data_AF-A0A2T2U2U2-F1
#
_entry.id   AF-A0A2T2U2U2-F1
#
_cell.length_a   1.000
_cell.length_b   1.000
_cell.length_c   1.000
_cell.angle_alpha   90.00
_cell.angle_beta   90.00
_cell.angle_gamma   90.00
#
_symmetry.space_group_name_H-M   'P 1'
#
loop_
_entity.id
_entity.type
_entity.pdbx_description
1 polymer ?
#
loop_
_entity_poly.entity_id
_entity_poly.type
_entity_poly.pdbx_seq_one_letter_code
_entity_poly.pdbx_strand_id
1 'polypeptide(L)'
;MEIGDRIDEHIAQDFEEREVSVGQAVKAMILNGFGFAQQRLYLTPKFFERVPTERLIGEGVHPKHLSKGAEGRALDDLFEYGVTVLVYDFVDLLTGREADHSASKSWRCVCSSIRPSNVRSGKA
;
A
#
# COMPACT_ATOMS: atom_id res chain seq x y z
N MET A 1 -3.98 2.69 13.67
CA MET A 1 -4.06 3.86 12.78
C MET A 1 -5.03 3.50 11.67
N GLU A 2 -6.25 4.03 11.73
CA GLU A 2 -7.42 3.58 10.95
C GLU A 2 -7.23 3.65 9.42
N ILE A 3 -6.33 4.50 8.94
CA ILE A 3 -6.07 4.68 7.51
C ILE A 3 -5.56 3.41 6.81
N GLY A 4 -4.74 2.58 7.47
CA GLY A 4 -4.24 1.37 6.82
C GLY A 4 -5.36 0.37 6.54
N ASP A 5 -6.32 0.29 7.45
CA ASP A 5 -7.40 -0.67 7.36
C ASP A 5 -8.36 -0.23 6.23
N ARG A 6 -8.59 1.09 6.09
CA ARG A 6 -9.31 1.66 4.93
C ARG A 6 -8.60 1.42 3.61
N ILE A 7 -7.27 1.47 3.56
CA ILE A 7 -6.51 1.14 2.35
C ILE A 7 -6.71 -0.35 2.00
N ASP A 8 -6.67 -1.22 3.02
CA ASP A 8 -6.83 -2.66 2.84
C ASP A 8 -8.23 -3.06 2.35
N GLU A 9 -9.25 -2.25 2.62
CA GLU A 9 -10.60 -2.42 2.06
C GLU A 9 -10.69 -2.12 0.56
N HIS A 10 -9.82 -1.27 0.02
CA HIS A 10 -9.87 -0.82 -1.38
C HIS A 10 -8.90 -1.57 -2.28
N ILE A 11 -7.77 -2.01 -1.74
CA ILE A 11 -6.70 -2.67 -2.48
C ILE A 11 -6.65 -4.15 -2.14
N ALA A 12 -6.68 -5.00 -3.18
CA ALA A 12 -6.56 -6.44 -3.01
C ALA A 12 -5.19 -6.80 -2.41
N GLN A 13 -5.21 -7.70 -1.43
CA GLN A 13 -4.00 -8.10 -0.73
C GLN A 13 -3.35 -9.30 -1.41
N ASP A 14 -2.05 -9.22 -1.62
CA ASP A 14 -1.22 -10.34 -2.06
C ASP A 14 -0.26 -10.72 -0.93
N PHE A 15 -0.66 -11.77 -0.20
CA PHE A 15 0.13 -12.34 0.91
C PHE A 15 1.06 -13.47 0.46
N GLU A 16 1.01 -13.90 -0.81
CA GLU A 16 2.01 -14.85 -1.35
C GLU A 16 3.33 -14.11 -1.61
N GLU A 17 3.24 -12.87 -2.07
CA GLU A 17 4.39 -12.03 -2.37
C GLU A 17 4.80 -11.11 -1.20
N ARG A 18 3.95 -10.85 -0.20
CA ARG A 18 4.29 -9.97 0.95
C ARG A 18 3.75 -10.49 2.27
N GLU A 19 4.53 -10.37 3.34
CA GLU A 19 4.06 -10.76 4.68
C GLU A 19 3.24 -9.68 5.42
N VAL A 20 3.06 -8.50 4.81
CA VAL A 20 2.28 -7.38 5.36
C VAL A 20 1.24 -6.91 4.36
N SER A 21 0.13 -6.38 4.87
CA SER A 21 -0.88 -5.75 4.02
C SER A 21 -0.37 -4.44 3.40
N VAL A 22 -1.01 -3.97 2.35
CA VAL A 22 -0.70 -2.68 1.71
C VAL A 22 -0.83 -1.54 2.72
N GLY A 23 -1.88 -1.54 3.54
CA GLY A 23 -2.09 -0.57 4.61
C GLY A 23 -1.02 -0.61 5.69
N GLN A 24 -0.55 -1.81 6.08
CA GLN A 24 0.59 -1.98 6.99
C GLN A 24 1.90 -1.47 6.38
N ALA A 25 2.15 -1.77 5.11
CA ALA A 25 3.31 -1.27 4.37
C ALA A 25 3.29 0.27 4.26
N VAL A 26 2.12 0.88 4.02
CA VAL A 26 1.97 2.35 4.02
C VAL A 26 2.24 2.95 5.40
N LYS A 27 1.71 2.36 6.47
CA LYS A 27 2.04 2.77 7.84
C LYS A 27 3.56 2.71 8.08
N ALA A 28 4.22 1.64 7.64
CA ALA A 28 5.67 1.48 7.71
C ALA A 28 6.41 2.57 6.93
N MET A 29 6.02 2.85 5.68
CA MET A 29 6.61 3.91 4.86
C MET A 29 6.45 5.29 5.47
N ILE A 30 5.28 5.60 6.04
CA ILE A 30 5.04 6.88 6.73
C ILE A 30 5.97 6.99 7.93
N LEU A 31 6.10 5.93 8.74
CA LEU A 31 7.01 5.90 9.89
C LEU A 31 8.48 6.02 9.46
N ASN A 32 8.88 5.37 8.37
CA ASN A 32 10.20 5.53 7.77
C ASN A 32 10.44 6.99 7.35
N GLY A 33 9.47 7.61 6.69
CA GLY A 33 9.53 9.00 6.22
C GLY A 33 9.54 10.05 7.34
N PHE A 34 8.78 9.82 8.42
CA PHE A 34 8.73 10.71 9.58
C PHE A 34 9.93 10.54 10.52
N GLY A 35 10.45 9.32 10.66
CA GLY A 35 11.55 9.02 11.57
C GLY A 35 12.93 9.37 11.01
N PHE A 36 13.13 9.26 9.69
CA PHE A 36 14.48 9.32 9.12
C PHE A 36 14.50 9.73 7.64
N ALA A 37 14.19 11.00 7.33
CA ALA A 37 14.65 11.59 6.07
C ALA A 37 16.19 11.52 5.87
N GLN A 38 16.95 11.16 6.90
CA GLN A 38 18.40 11.00 6.93
C GLN A 38 18.91 9.55 6.74
N GLN A 39 18.06 8.51 6.74
CA GLN A 39 18.47 7.13 6.42
C GLN A 39 17.91 6.67 5.08
N ARG A 40 18.75 6.00 4.30
CA ARG A 40 18.38 5.47 2.98
C ARG A 40 17.42 4.28 3.15
N LEU A 41 16.46 4.13 2.24
CA LEU A 41 15.47 3.02 2.16
C LEU A 41 16.04 1.58 2.18
N TYR A 42 17.36 1.38 2.12
CA TYR A 42 17.98 0.06 2.27
C TYR A 42 18.33 -0.30 3.73
N LEU A 43 18.26 0.68 4.65
CA LEU A 43 18.46 0.46 6.09
C LEU A 43 17.15 0.20 6.84
N THR A 44 16.03 0.18 6.11
CA THR A 44 14.67 0.02 6.63
C THR A 44 14.49 -1.16 7.61
N PRO A 45 15.00 -2.38 7.34
CA PRO A 45 14.83 -3.48 8.30
C PRO A 45 15.53 -3.22 9.65
N LYS A 46 16.72 -2.58 9.63
CA LYS A 46 17.49 -2.25 10.84
C LYS A 46 16.87 -1.10 11.64
N PHE A 47 16.15 -0.21 10.97
CA PHE A 47 15.38 0.83 11.65
C PHE A 47 14.25 0.21 12.47
N PHE A 48 13.50 -0.72 11.87
CA PHE A 48 12.36 -1.34 12.52
C PHE A 48 12.73 -2.25 13.70
N GLU A 49 13.97 -2.75 13.79
CA GLU A 49 14.46 -3.46 14.98
C GLU A 49 14.38 -2.63 16.28
N ARG A 50 14.42 -1.29 16.16
CA ARG A 50 14.39 -0.36 17.30
C ARG A 50 13.02 0.26 17.54
N VAL A 51 12.05 -0.07 16.69
CA VAL A 51 10.71 0.51 16.67
C VAL A 51 9.71 -0.55 17.09
N PRO A 52 8.74 -0.25 17.96
CA PRO A 52 7.71 -1.21 18.34
C PRO A 52 6.71 -1.42 17.18
N THR A 53 7.08 -2.24 16.21
CA THR A 53 6.32 -2.47 14.96
C THR A 53 4.91 -2.99 15.23
N GLU A 54 4.74 -3.90 16.18
CA GLU A 54 3.44 -4.47 16.51
C GLU A 54 2.45 -3.40 17.01
N ARG A 55 2.94 -2.43 17.78
CA ARG A 55 2.11 -1.35 18.32
C ARG A 55 1.81 -0.26 17.30
N LEU A 56 2.76 0.03 16.41
CA LEU A 56 2.67 1.18 15.50
C LEU A 56 2.08 0.83 14.14
N ILE A 57 2.35 -0.37 13.63
CA ILE A 57 1.96 -0.80 12.29
C ILE A 57 0.76 -1.75 12.37
N GLY A 58 0.84 -2.76 13.22
CA GLY A 58 -0.25 -3.70 13.45
C GLY A 58 0.21 -4.99 14.13
N GLU A 59 -0.74 -5.69 14.73
CA GLU A 59 -0.49 -6.96 15.42
C GLU A 59 0.15 -7.99 14.47
N GLY A 60 1.15 -8.74 14.95
CA GLY A 60 1.88 -9.73 14.16
C GLY A 60 2.88 -9.17 13.15
N VAL A 61 3.03 -7.84 13.03
CA VAL A 61 4.04 -7.22 12.16
C VAL A 61 5.38 -7.18 12.86
N HIS A 62 6.33 -7.94 12.34
CA HIS A 62 7.72 -7.94 12.80
C HIS A 62 8.63 -7.15 11.85
N PRO A 63 9.77 -6.62 12.33
CA PRO A 63 10.72 -5.86 11.51
C PRO A 63 11.18 -6.62 10.24
N LYS A 64 11.31 -7.94 10.33
CA LYS A 64 11.71 -8.81 9.21
C LYS A 64 10.73 -8.79 8.02
N HIS A 65 9.45 -8.48 8.26
CA HIS A 65 8.42 -8.39 7.21
C HIS A 65 8.50 -7.06 6.45
N LEU A 66 9.17 -6.05 7.02
CA LEU A 66 9.24 -4.69 6.49
C LEU A 66 10.51 -4.52 5.63
N SER A 67 10.52 -5.24 4.51
CA SER A 67 11.60 -5.19 3.54
C SER A 67 11.31 -4.18 2.43
N LYS A 68 12.37 -3.65 1.79
CA LYS A 68 12.23 -2.81 0.58
C LYS A 68 11.44 -3.53 -0.52
N GLY A 69 11.52 -4.85 -0.61
CA GLY A 69 10.74 -5.65 -1.56
C GLY A 69 9.25 -5.63 -1.24
N ALA A 70 8.88 -5.83 0.02
CA ALA A 70 7.50 -5.75 0.46
C ALA A 70 6.91 -4.33 0.29
N GLU A 71 7.70 -3.30 0.63
CA GLU A 71 7.35 -1.90 0.42
C GLU A 71 7.21 -1.56 -1.08
N GLY A 72 8.14 -2.02 -1.92
CA GLY A 72 8.09 -1.80 -3.37
C GLY A 72 6.83 -2.39 -4.00
N ARG A 73 6.51 -3.64 -3.69
CA ARG A 73 5.29 -4.29 -4.16
C ARG A 73 4.03 -3.56 -3.68
N ALA A 74 4.01 -3.07 -2.44
CA ALA A 74 2.89 -2.26 -1.94
C ALA A 74 2.72 -0.96 -2.73
N LEU A 75 3.81 -0.31 -3.13
CA LEU A 75 3.76 0.86 -4.01
C LEU A 75 3.23 0.51 -5.40
N ASP A 76 3.58 -0.66 -5.94
CA ASP A 76 3.07 -1.13 -7.23
C ASP A 76 1.54 -1.27 -7.18
N ASP A 77 0.99 -1.89 -6.13
CA ASP A 77 -0.47 -2.01 -5.99
C ASP A 77 -1.18 -0.67 -5.78
N LEU A 78 -0.57 0.23 -4.99
CA LEU A 78 -1.07 1.60 -4.81
C LEU A 78 -1.06 2.38 -6.13
N PHE A 79 -0.05 2.16 -6.96
CA PHE A 79 0.05 2.76 -8.27
C PHE A 79 -0.98 2.19 -9.24
N GLU A 80 -1.17 0.86 -9.25
CA GLU A 80 -2.20 0.19 -10.06
C GLU A 80 -3.62 0.63 -9.70
N TYR A 81 -3.91 0.79 -8.41
CA TYR A 81 -5.19 1.31 -7.93
C TYR A 81 -5.38 2.79 -8.31
N GLY A 82 -4.30 3.57 -8.22
CA GLY A 82 -4.30 5.01 -8.43
C GLY A 82 -4.58 5.77 -7.14
N VAL A 83 -3.53 6.35 -6.56
CA VAL A 83 -3.59 7.09 -5.27
C VAL A 83 -4.63 8.23 -5.31
N THR A 84 -4.76 8.92 -6.44
CA THR A 84 -5.78 9.97 -6.62
C THR A 84 -7.19 9.42 -6.47
N VAL A 85 -7.46 8.25 -7.07
CA VAL A 85 -8.77 7.58 -6.98
C VAL A 85 -9.03 7.14 -5.54
N LEU A 86 -8.02 6.57 -4.88
CA LEU A 86 -8.10 6.15 -3.48
C LEU A 86 -8.49 7.29 -2.54
N VAL A 87 -7.90 8.47 -2.73
CA VAL A 87 -8.24 9.64 -1.92
C VAL A 87 -9.67 10.13 -2.18
N TYR A 88 -10.13 10.11 -3.43
CA TYR A 88 -11.52 10.45 -3.75
C TYR A 88 -12.50 9.45 -3.13
N ASP A 89 -12.24 8.15 -3.25
CA ASP A 89 -13.08 7.11 -2.63
C ASP A 89 -13.15 7.31 -1.09
N PHE A 90 -12.04 7.72 -0.48
CA PHE A 90 -12.03 8.04 0.95
C PHE A 90 -12.89 9.25 1.32
N VAL A 91 -12.90 10.28 0.47
CA VAL A 91 -13.72 11.48 0.66
C VAL A 91 -15.20 11.16 0.46
N ASP A 92 -15.54 10.38 -0.55
CA ASP A 92 -16.92 9.97 -0.85
C ASP A 92 -17.51 9.16 0.32
N LEU A 93 -16.73 8.22 0.86
CA LEU A 93 -17.11 7.43 2.03
C LEU A 93 -17.35 8.30 3.28
N LEU A 94 -16.52 9.31 3.52
CA LEU A 94 -16.64 10.19 4.69
C LEU A 94 -17.77 11.23 4.55
N THR A 95 -18.08 11.63 3.33
CA THR A 95 -19.10 12.66 3.06
C THR A 95 -20.49 12.07 2.80
N GLY A 96 -20.61 10.74 2.72
CA GLY A 96 -21.88 10.06 2.44
C GLY A 96 -22.46 10.40 1.07
N ARG A 97 -21.62 10.92 0.15
CA ARG A 97 -22.02 11.16 -1.22
C ARG A 97 -21.94 9.84 -1.97
N GLU A 98 -23.05 9.45 -2.58
CA GLU A 98 -23.06 8.36 -3.54
C GLU A 98 -22.16 8.78 -4.70
N ALA A 99 -21.02 8.09 -4.84
CA ALA A 99 -20.02 8.43 -5.83
C ALA A 99 -20.68 8.52 -7.21
N ASP A 100 -20.49 9.65 -7.90
CA ASP A 100 -20.73 9.68 -9.33
C ASP A 100 -19.63 8.83 -9.98
N HIS A 101 -19.94 7.54 -10.12
CA HIS A 101 -19.06 6.53 -10.67
C HIS A 101 -18.70 6.81 -12.14
N SER A 102 -19.18 7.89 -12.77
CA SER A 102 -18.78 8.31 -14.11
C SER A 102 -17.27 8.57 -14.21
N ALA A 103 -16.69 9.29 -13.24
CA ALA A 103 -15.25 9.58 -13.23
C ALA A 103 -14.43 8.35 -12.78
N SER A 104 -14.83 7.67 -11.71
CA SER A 104 -14.14 6.47 -11.20
C SER A 104 -14.14 5.31 -12.21
N LYS A 105 -15.21 5.14 -13.01
CA LYS A 105 -15.25 4.18 -14.13
C LYS A 105 -14.32 4.57 -15.28
N SER A 106 -14.23 5.86 -15.61
CA SER A 106 -13.30 6.37 -16.63
C SER A 106 -11.86 6.07 -16.25
N TRP A 107 -11.45 6.36 -15.01
CA TRP A 107 -10.10 6.05 -14.53
C TRP A 107 -9.84 4.55 -14.35
N ARG A 108 -10.80 3.75 -13.88
CA ARG A 108 -10.68 2.28 -13.88
C ARG A 108 -10.48 1.73 -15.28
N CYS A 109 -11.17 2.27 -16.28
CA CYS A 109 -11.02 1.88 -17.69
C CYS A 109 -9.67 2.32 -18.27
N VAL A 110 -9.15 3.49 -17.87
CA VAL A 110 -7.81 3.98 -18.24
C VAL A 110 -6.71 3.14 -17.60
N CYS A 111 -6.77 2.83 -16.29
CA CYS A 111 -5.82 1.93 -15.64
C CYS A 111 -5.90 0.50 -16.22
N SER A 112 -7.10 0.01 -16.55
CA SER A 112 -7.30 -1.26 -17.27
C SER A 112 -6.66 -1.28 -18.66
N SER A 113 -6.60 -0.11 -19.32
CA SER A 113 -5.98 0.11 -20.63
C SER A 113 -4.47 0.29 -20.58
N ILE A 114 -3.89 0.61 -19.41
CA ILE A 114 -2.43 0.72 -19.21
C ILE A 114 -1.78 -0.66 -19.00
N ARG A 115 -2.58 -1.73 -18.85
CA ARG A 115 -2.13 -3.12 -18.73
C ARG A 115 -1.25 -3.52 -19.94
N PRO A 116 0.08 -3.69 -19.80
CA PRO A 116 0.83 -4.45 -20.78
C PRO A 116 0.42 -5.91 -20.58
N SER A 117 -0.12 -6.53 -21.63
CA SER A 117 -0.65 -7.89 -21.63
C SER A 117 0.42 -8.99 -21.47
N ASN A 118 1.57 -8.73 -20.83
CA ASN A 118 2.65 -9.70 -20.77
C ASN A 118 3.67 -9.50 -19.63
N VAL A 119 3.29 -9.75 -18.38
CA VAL A 119 4.20 -10.29 -17.35
C VAL A 119 3.42 -11.28 -16.49
N ARG A 120 3.11 -12.45 -17.07
CA ARG A 120 2.71 -13.64 -16.31
C ARG A 120 3.06 -14.90 -17.11
N SER A 121 4.34 -15.16 -17.30
CA SER A 121 4.84 -16.52 -17.50
C SER A 121 6.28 -16.63 -17.01
N GLY A 122 6.50 -17.60 -16.12
CA GLY A 122 7.79 -17.84 -15.48
C GLY A 122 7.69 -18.76 -14.28
N LYS A 123 6.80 -19.78 -14.35
CA LYS A 123 6.94 -20.99 -13.53
C LYS A 123 7.90 -21.92 -14.28
N ALA A 124 9.12 -22.06 -13.76
CA ALA A 124 9.97 -23.26 -13.82
C ALA A 124 11.22 -23.00 -12.97
#